data_AF-A0A955NKC8-F1
#
_entry.id   AF-A0A955NKC8-F1
#
_cell.length_a   1.000
_cell.length_b   1.000
_cell.length_c   1.000
_cell.angle_alpha   90.00
_cell.angle_beta   90.00
_cell.angle_gamma   90.00
#
_symmetry.space_group_name_H-M   'P 1'
#
loop_
_entity.id
_entity.type
_entity.pdbx_description
1 polymer ?
#
loop_
_entity_poly.entity_id
_entity_poly.type
_entity_poly.pdbx_seq_one_letter_code
_entity_poly.pdbx_strand_id
1 'polypeptide(L)'
;MKKFFIWALAAPLFISLGAFGKPVTETVHLVNGKDLSPFYVFLKGIGRDDNKDNVFSIEDGMLKITGQHWGCVTTNEEYEDYRLVAEFKWGGPTWGDRKMATRDSGILVHSVGEDGGYGGTWMHSIELQIIEGGTGDFIVVG
;
A
#
# COMPACT_ATOMS: atom_id res chain seq x y z
N MET A 1 -47.04 -46.93 35.22
CA MET A 1 -47.01 -45.79 34.26
C MET A 1 -45.55 -45.38 34.08
N LYS A 2 -45.04 -45.42 32.84
CA LYS A 2 -43.63 -45.13 32.51
C LYS A 2 -43.36 -43.62 32.68
N LYS A 3 -42.32 -43.22 33.41
CA LYS A 3 -41.80 -41.85 33.38
C LYS A 3 -40.31 -41.88 33.06
N PHE A 4 -39.98 -41.20 31.95
CA PHE A 4 -38.69 -41.15 31.29
C PHE A 4 -37.70 -40.25 32.03
N PHE A 5 -36.44 -40.67 32.10
CA PHE A 5 -35.30 -39.82 32.46
C PHE A 5 -34.83 -39.07 31.20
N ILE A 6 -34.79 -37.73 31.27
CA ILE A 6 -34.11 -36.90 30.27
C ILE A 6 -32.77 -36.49 30.87
N TRP A 7 -31.68 -37.04 30.32
CA TRP A 7 -30.34 -36.54 30.58
C TRP A 7 -30.09 -35.37 29.61
N ALA A 8 -30.12 -34.14 30.11
CA ALA A 8 -29.67 -32.98 29.35
C ALA A 8 -28.13 -32.97 29.35
N LEU A 9 -27.51 -33.29 28.22
CA LEU A 9 -26.09 -32.99 28.01
C LEU A 9 -25.96 -31.47 27.82
N ALA A 10 -25.49 -30.78 28.85
CA ALA A 10 -24.99 -29.41 28.71
C ALA A 10 -23.65 -29.47 27.97
N ALA A 11 -23.67 -29.17 26.67
CA ALA A 11 -22.43 -28.95 25.92
C ALA A 11 -21.81 -27.61 26.39
N PRO A 12 -20.53 -27.57 26.79
CA PRO A 12 -19.90 -26.30 27.14
C PRO A 12 -19.79 -25.43 25.89
N LEU A 13 -20.46 -24.28 25.93
CA LEU A 13 -20.34 -23.24 24.93
C LEU A 13 -18.94 -22.61 25.07
N PHE A 14 -17.98 -23.06 24.27
CA PHE A 14 -16.70 -22.37 24.14
C PHE A 14 -16.93 -21.06 23.40
N ILE A 15 -17.04 -19.98 24.17
CA ILE A 15 -16.91 -18.64 23.62
C ILE A 15 -15.45 -18.51 23.20
N SER A 16 -15.20 -18.68 21.90
CA SER A 16 -13.95 -18.21 21.30
C SER A 16 -13.87 -16.72 21.59
N LEU A 17 -13.05 -16.33 22.58
CA LEU A 17 -12.60 -14.95 22.65
C LEU A 17 -11.95 -14.69 21.29
N GLY A 18 -12.59 -13.83 20.49
CA GLY A 18 -12.13 -13.48 19.16
C GLY A 18 -10.63 -13.25 19.22
N ALA A 19 -9.90 -13.91 18.31
CA ALA A 19 -8.46 -13.80 18.23
C ALA A 19 -8.12 -12.30 18.14
N PHE A 20 -7.60 -11.73 19.24
CA PHE A 20 -6.88 -10.48 19.14
C PHE A 20 -5.76 -10.72 18.12
N GLY A 21 -5.70 -9.86 17.10
CA GLY A 21 -4.71 -9.99 16.02
C GLY A 21 -3.33 -10.25 16.62
N LYS A 22 -2.61 -11.23 16.05
CA LYS A 22 -1.26 -11.55 16.55
C LYS A 22 -0.40 -10.27 16.51
N PRO A 23 0.40 -10.01 17.55
CA PRO A 23 1.29 -8.86 17.52
C PRO A 23 2.22 -8.93 16.30
N VAL A 24 2.44 -7.81 15.63
CA VAL A 24 3.42 -7.70 14.53
C VAL A 24 4.82 -7.87 15.14
N THR A 25 5.45 -9.01 14.87
CA THR A 25 6.76 -9.37 15.46
C THR A 25 7.92 -9.26 14.47
N GLU A 26 7.63 -9.20 13.18
CA GLU A 26 8.63 -9.20 12.11
C GLU A 26 8.61 -7.86 11.38
N THR A 27 9.80 -7.39 11.00
CA THR A 27 9.99 -6.16 10.22
C THR A 27 10.42 -6.54 8.82
N VAL A 28 9.68 -6.08 7.82
CA VAL A 28 10.07 -6.17 6.41
C VAL A 28 10.56 -4.80 5.94
N HIS A 29 11.81 -4.75 5.48
CA HIS A 29 12.39 -3.53 4.91
C HIS A 29 12.13 -3.47 3.39
N LEU A 30 11.01 -2.86 3.00
CA LEU A 30 10.62 -2.74 1.59
C LEU A 30 11.61 -1.85 0.81
N VAL A 31 12.02 -0.70 1.36
CA VAL A 31 13.13 0.09 0.80
C VAL A 31 14.43 -0.43 1.42
N ASN A 32 15.11 -1.31 0.68
CA ASN A 32 16.32 -1.99 1.13
C ASN A 32 17.61 -1.16 0.97
N GLY A 33 17.50 0.03 0.37
CA GLY A 33 18.61 0.95 0.10
C GLY A 33 19.57 0.55 -1.02
N LYS A 34 19.26 -0.51 -1.77
CA LYS A 34 20.09 -1.05 -2.86
C LYS A 34 19.41 -0.94 -4.22
N ASP A 35 18.19 -1.44 -4.32
CA ASP A 35 17.48 -1.61 -5.58
C ASP A 35 15.95 -1.66 -5.38
N LEU A 36 15.23 -1.73 -6.49
CA LEU A 36 13.77 -1.85 -6.49
C LEU A 36 13.29 -3.31 -6.45
N SER A 37 14.14 -4.30 -6.16
CA SER A 37 13.75 -5.72 -6.24
C SER A 37 12.51 -6.13 -5.41
N PRO A 38 12.14 -5.46 -4.31
CA PRO A 38 10.88 -5.75 -3.61
C PRO A 38 9.62 -5.26 -4.34
N PHE A 39 9.78 -4.51 -5.43
CA PHE A 39 8.71 -3.86 -6.17
C PHE A 39 8.79 -4.18 -7.67
N TYR A 40 7.67 -3.99 -8.35
CA TYR A 40 7.63 -3.73 -9.79
C TYR A 40 7.22 -2.28 -10.04
N VAL A 41 7.56 -1.75 -11.22
CA VAL A 41 7.19 -0.39 -11.65
C VAL A 41 6.02 -0.47 -12.61
N PHE A 42 5.04 0.43 -12.47
CA PHE A 42 4.01 0.67 -13.46
C PHE A 42 3.97 2.16 -13.82
N LEU A 43 4.04 2.47 -15.12
CA LEU A 43 3.93 3.84 -15.63
C LEU A 43 2.71 3.97 -16.56
N LYS A 44 1.89 5.00 -16.34
CA LYS A 44 0.69 5.25 -17.15
C LYS A 44 1.06 5.45 -18.62
N GLY A 45 0.40 4.69 -19.50
CA GLY A 45 0.62 4.72 -20.94
C GLY A 45 1.89 4.00 -21.41
N ILE A 46 2.72 3.48 -20.49
CA ILE A 46 3.93 2.71 -20.80
C ILE A 46 3.74 1.25 -20.37
N GLY A 47 3.23 1.00 -19.16
CA GLY A 47 2.95 -0.33 -18.62
C GLY A 47 3.90 -0.75 -17.50
N ARG A 48 3.94 -2.07 -17.24
CA ARG A 48 4.78 -2.69 -16.21
C ARG A 48 6.24 -2.80 -16.63
N ASP A 49 7.13 -2.74 -15.66
CA ASP A 49 8.57 -3.08 -15.75
C ASP A 49 9.36 -2.26 -16.77
N ASP A 50 8.84 -1.11 -17.19
CA ASP A 50 9.54 -0.16 -18.05
C ASP A 50 9.75 1.15 -17.30
N ASN A 51 10.99 1.36 -16.86
CA ASN A 51 11.43 2.53 -16.09
C ASN A 51 12.63 3.23 -16.75
N LYS A 52 12.63 3.35 -18.07
CA LYS A 52 13.77 3.91 -18.84
C LYS A 52 14.20 5.32 -18.42
N ASP A 53 13.24 6.12 -17.96
CA ASP A 53 13.50 7.50 -17.49
C ASP A 53 13.91 7.57 -16.01
N ASN A 54 14.09 6.42 -15.34
CA ASN A 54 14.43 6.33 -13.92
C ASN A 54 13.49 7.17 -13.04
N VAL A 55 12.17 7.07 -13.31
CA VAL A 55 11.14 7.76 -12.53
C VAL A 55 11.21 7.33 -11.07
N PHE A 56 11.43 6.04 -10.86
CA PHE A 56 11.70 5.43 -9.58
C PHE A 56 13.14 4.94 -9.52
N SER A 57 13.87 5.29 -8.48
CA SER A 57 15.25 4.83 -8.28
C SER A 57 15.57 4.72 -6.79
N ILE A 58 16.61 3.95 -6.46
CA ILE A 58 17.23 4.01 -5.13
C ILE A 58 18.45 4.91 -5.21
N GLU A 59 18.43 6.01 -4.46
CA GLU A 59 19.55 6.95 -4.35
C GLU A 59 19.82 7.24 -2.88
N ASP A 60 21.09 7.15 -2.46
CA ASP A 60 21.51 7.36 -1.06
C ASP A 60 20.69 6.54 -0.05
N GLY A 61 20.31 5.31 -0.44
CA GLY A 61 19.51 4.40 0.38
C GLY A 61 18.01 4.71 0.44
N MET A 62 17.53 5.71 -0.30
CA MET A 62 16.12 6.13 -0.31
C MET A 62 15.46 5.85 -1.66
N LEU A 63 14.16 5.53 -1.64
CA LEU A 63 13.33 5.56 -2.84
C LEU A 63 13.14 7.02 -3.28
N LYS A 64 13.66 7.36 -4.45
CA LYS A 64 13.46 8.65 -5.09
C LYS A 64 12.42 8.51 -6.20
N ILE A 65 11.48 9.45 -6.21
CA ILE A 65 10.42 9.56 -7.21
C ILE A 65 10.62 10.90 -7.92
N THR A 66 10.92 10.88 -9.22
CA THR A 66 11.10 12.12 -9.97
C THR A 66 9.78 12.83 -10.23
N GLY A 67 8.70 12.05 -10.42
CA GLY A 67 7.38 12.54 -10.82
C GLY A 67 7.30 12.94 -12.30
N GLN A 68 8.29 12.58 -13.13
CA GLN A 68 8.30 12.89 -14.56
C GLN A 68 7.15 12.22 -15.33
N HIS A 69 6.80 11.00 -14.93
CA HIS A 69 5.65 10.27 -15.42
C HIS A 69 4.71 9.91 -14.29
N TRP A 70 3.42 9.79 -14.61
CA TRP A 70 2.43 9.22 -13.70
C TRP A 70 2.66 7.71 -13.57
N GLY A 71 2.66 7.20 -12.35
CA GLY A 71 2.88 5.79 -12.09
C GLY A 71 3.26 5.51 -10.64
N CYS A 72 3.48 4.24 -10.32
CA CYS A 72 3.80 3.76 -8.98
C CYS A 72 4.89 2.67 -9.03
N VAL A 73 5.49 2.45 -7.86
CA VAL A 73 6.06 1.15 -7.50
C VAL A 73 5.05 0.39 -6.66
N THR A 74 4.90 -0.90 -6.91
CA THR A 74 3.98 -1.79 -6.19
C THR A 74 4.77 -2.98 -5.66
N THR A 75 4.49 -3.40 -4.43
CA THR A 75 5.16 -4.57 -3.83
C THR A 75 4.88 -5.82 -4.66
N ASN A 76 5.89 -6.69 -4.79
CA ASN A 76 5.70 -7.99 -5.44
C ASN A 76 4.83 -8.93 -4.58
N GLU A 77 4.88 -8.76 -3.26
CA GLU A 77 4.09 -9.50 -2.29
C GLU A 77 2.84 -8.71 -1.88
N GLU A 78 1.79 -9.45 -1.51
CA GLU A 78 0.56 -8.91 -0.92
C GLU A 78 0.61 -8.98 0.60
N TYR A 79 0.03 -7.97 1.27
CA TYR A 79 -0.03 -7.87 2.73
C TYR A 79 -1.46 -7.62 3.19
N GLU A 80 -1.87 -8.32 4.25
CA GLU A 80 -3.19 -8.19 4.87
C GLU A 80 -3.11 -7.36 6.16
N ASP A 81 -2.55 -7.93 7.23
CA ASP A 81 -2.41 -7.25 8.52
C ASP A 81 -0.98 -6.77 8.76
N TYR A 82 -0.78 -5.45 8.85
CA TYR A 82 0.56 -4.87 9.03
C TYR A 82 0.52 -3.52 9.74
N ARG A 83 1.70 -3.13 10.25
CA ARG A 83 1.98 -1.75 10.66
C ARG A 83 2.94 -1.14 9.65
N LEU A 84 2.45 -0.22 8.83
CA LEU A 84 3.29 0.52 7.89
C LEU A 84 3.96 1.70 8.57
N VAL A 85 5.27 1.84 8.37
CA VAL A 85 6.06 2.98 8.79
C VAL A 85 6.83 3.49 7.58
N ALA A 86 6.66 4.75 7.25
CA ALA A 86 7.36 5.42 6.17
C ALA A 86 7.81 6.80 6.62
N GLU A 87 9.02 7.18 6.23
CA GLU A 87 9.54 8.54 6.36
C GLU A 87 9.73 9.10 4.96
N PHE A 88 9.44 10.39 4.78
CA PHE A 88 9.54 11.04 3.48
C PHE A 88 10.13 12.44 3.63
N LYS A 89 10.64 12.96 2.52
CA LYS A 89 11.06 14.36 2.38
C LYS A 89 10.77 14.82 0.96
N TRP A 90 10.56 16.12 0.80
CA TRP A 90 10.36 16.69 -0.53
C TRP A 90 11.68 16.82 -1.28
N GLY A 91 11.71 16.32 -2.51
CA GLY A 91 12.77 16.55 -3.47
C GLY A 91 12.29 17.43 -4.63
N GLY A 92 13.23 18.02 -5.37
CA GLY A 92 13.07 18.60 -6.72
C GLY A 92 11.89 19.56 -6.97
N PRO A 93 11.76 20.04 -8.22
CA PRO A 93 10.54 20.63 -8.75
C PRO A 93 9.57 19.54 -9.26
N THR A 94 8.31 19.91 -9.50
CA THR A 94 7.31 19.12 -10.20
C THR A 94 7.47 19.18 -11.73
N TRP A 95 6.81 18.29 -12.46
CA TRP A 95 6.97 18.12 -13.91
C TRP A 95 5.76 18.53 -14.75
N GLY A 96 6.00 18.74 -16.05
CA GLY A 96 4.95 18.99 -17.05
C GLY A 96 4.02 20.14 -16.68
N ASP A 97 2.72 19.90 -16.80
CA ASP A 97 1.67 20.87 -16.47
C ASP A 97 1.57 21.14 -14.96
N ARG A 98 2.23 20.33 -14.13
CA ARG A 98 2.26 20.50 -12.67
C ARG A 98 3.42 21.35 -12.17
N LYS A 99 4.25 21.95 -13.03
CA LYS A 99 5.45 22.76 -12.64
C LYS A 99 5.21 23.85 -11.58
N MET A 100 3.98 24.36 -11.48
CA MET A 100 3.58 25.38 -10.50
C MET A 100 2.64 24.84 -9.41
N ALA A 101 2.34 23.54 -9.43
CA ALA A 101 1.53 22.86 -8.44
C ALA A 101 2.38 22.35 -7.28
N THR A 102 1.72 22.02 -6.18
CA THR A 102 2.33 21.36 -5.02
C THR A 102 2.87 19.98 -5.40
N ARG A 103 3.97 19.60 -4.73
CA ARG A 103 4.52 18.25 -4.74
C ARG A 103 3.53 17.32 -4.04
N ASP A 104 3.33 16.16 -4.65
CA ASP A 104 2.18 15.30 -4.41
C ASP A 104 2.59 13.84 -4.63
N SER A 105 2.22 12.99 -3.70
CA SER A 105 2.52 11.57 -3.65
C SER A 105 1.50 10.90 -2.73
N GLY A 106 1.43 9.58 -2.77
CA GLY A 106 0.61 8.83 -1.85
C GLY A 106 1.18 7.47 -1.57
N ILE A 107 0.70 6.87 -0.49
CA ILE A 107 0.89 5.43 -0.26
C ILE A 107 -0.47 4.77 -0.42
N LEU A 108 -0.59 3.93 -1.44
CA LEU A 108 -1.82 3.22 -1.75
C LEU A 108 -1.79 1.87 -1.03
N VAL A 109 -2.74 1.66 -0.12
CA VAL A 109 -2.87 0.44 0.67
C VAL A 109 -4.07 -0.38 0.20
N HIS A 110 -3.96 -1.71 0.33
CA HIS A 110 -4.97 -2.66 -0.14
C HIS A 110 -5.36 -2.44 -1.61
N SER A 111 -4.35 -2.23 -2.44
CA SER A 111 -4.49 -2.11 -3.88
C SER A 111 -4.98 -3.41 -4.50
N VAL A 112 -6.10 -3.35 -5.22
CA VAL A 112 -6.76 -4.52 -5.82
C VAL A 112 -7.13 -4.26 -7.29
N GLY A 113 -7.06 -5.33 -8.10
CA GLY A 113 -7.42 -5.31 -9.51
C GLY A 113 -6.23 -5.09 -10.43
N GLU A 114 -6.50 -4.59 -11.63
CA GLU A 114 -5.49 -4.36 -12.67
C GLU A 114 -4.78 -3.02 -12.48
N ASP A 115 -3.50 -2.95 -12.86
CA ASP A 115 -2.81 -1.66 -12.89
C ASP A 115 -3.50 -0.70 -13.85
N GLY A 116 -3.59 0.55 -13.41
CA GLY A 116 -4.32 1.58 -14.15
C GLY A 116 -5.85 1.42 -14.12
N GLY A 117 -6.40 0.52 -13.30
CA GLY A 117 -7.84 0.35 -13.10
C GLY A 117 -8.58 1.66 -12.76
N TYR A 118 -7.94 2.57 -12.04
CA TYR A 118 -8.43 3.93 -11.79
C TYR A 118 -7.58 4.99 -12.48
N GLY A 119 -8.23 5.81 -13.31
CA GLY A 119 -7.60 6.93 -14.02
C GLY A 119 -6.49 6.54 -15.00
N GLY A 120 -6.33 5.25 -15.32
CA GLY A 120 -5.22 4.74 -16.12
C GLY A 120 -3.87 4.74 -15.39
N THR A 121 -3.85 5.01 -14.07
CA THR A 121 -2.61 5.08 -13.28
C THR A 121 -2.59 4.11 -12.11
N TRP A 122 -3.67 4.04 -11.33
CA TRP A 122 -3.68 3.37 -10.03
C TRP A 122 -4.52 2.09 -10.07
N MET A 123 -4.19 1.12 -9.23
CA MET A 123 -5.18 0.11 -8.82
C MET A 123 -6.21 0.73 -7.87
N HIS A 124 -7.38 0.09 -7.74
CA HIS A 124 -8.35 0.53 -6.74
C HIS A 124 -7.79 0.29 -5.34
N SER A 125 -7.85 1.30 -4.47
CA SER A 125 -7.15 1.28 -3.18
C SER A 125 -7.67 2.33 -2.22
N ILE A 126 -7.08 2.36 -1.02
CA ILE A 126 -7.16 3.50 -0.11
C ILE A 126 -5.81 4.21 -0.14
N GLU A 127 -5.79 5.50 -0.43
CA GLU A 127 -4.57 6.30 -0.44
C GLU A 127 -4.38 7.04 0.88
N LEU A 128 -3.20 6.86 1.47
CA LEU A 128 -2.65 7.70 2.52
C LEU A 128 -1.99 8.90 1.84
N GLN A 129 -2.69 10.03 1.82
CA GLN A 129 -2.29 11.22 1.06
C GLN A 129 -1.05 11.90 1.66
N ILE A 130 -0.10 12.24 0.79
CA ILE A 130 1.13 12.97 1.10
C ILE A 130 1.30 14.08 0.04
N ILE A 131 0.68 15.24 0.30
CA ILE A 131 0.82 16.44 -0.53
C ILE A 131 1.36 17.61 0.30
N GLU A 132 2.09 18.54 -0.32
CA GLU A 132 2.53 19.74 0.39
C GLU A 132 1.36 20.51 0.99
N GLY A 133 1.39 20.70 2.31
CA GLY A 133 0.32 21.38 3.05
C GLY A 133 -0.87 20.49 3.44
N GLY A 134 -0.87 19.21 3.06
CA GLY A 134 -1.92 18.24 3.42
C GLY A 134 -1.35 16.82 3.55
N THR A 135 -1.26 16.29 4.76
CA THR A 135 -0.79 14.93 4.99
C THR A 135 -1.65 14.27 6.06
N GLY A 136 -2.02 13.01 5.85
CA GLY A 136 -2.81 12.22 6.80
C GLY A 136 -4.28 12.04 6.43
N ASP A 137 -4.71 12.53 5.27
CA ASP A 137 -6.02 12.24 4.72
C ASP A 137 -6.08 10.81 4.15
N PHE A 138 -7.26 10.20 4.25
CA PHE A 138 -7.59 8.97 3.54
C PHE A 138 -8.44 9.30 2.31
N ILE A 139 -7.97 8.89 1.13
CA ILE A 139 -8.69 9.06 -0.12
C ILE A 139 -9.09 7.68 -0.66
N VAL A 140 -10.34 7.53 -1.06
CA VAL A 140 -10.79 6.34 -1.79
C VAL A 140 -10.37 6.50 -3.24
N VAL A 141 -9.56 5.57 -3.74
CA VAL A 141 -9.11 5.52 -5.12
C VAL A 141 -9.94 4.46 -5.83
N GLY A 142 -11.03 4.86 -6.48
CA GLY A 142 -11.96 3.95 -7.17
C GLY A 142 -13.42 4.37 -7.07
#